data_AF-A0A7V9U9U4-F1
#
_entry.id   AF-A0A7V9U9U4-F1
#
_cell.length_a   1.000
_cell.length_b   1.000
_cell.length_c   1.000
_cell.angle_alpha   90.00
_cell.angle_beta   90.00
_cell.angle_gamma   90.00
#
_symmetry.space_group_name_H-M   'P 1'
#
loop_
_entity.id
_entity.type
_entity.pdbx_description
1 polymer ?
#
loop_
_entity_poly.entity_id
_entity_poly.type
_entity_poly.pdbx_seq_one_letter_code
_entity_poly.pdbx_strand_id
1 'polypeptide(L)'
;SRLVDGFVTTLQDAGRLEGDPPDLYREWIWWTMLSGVPPAEMVRRAEQEGVTAETFKVLDGLDIFRTPEGRPYFLLDDDEGAKEIARAAELINGRQPSYSEARRDANNWTYDGPLWQQSDVSLVLDNGGAIVATPEGILMTAAGDSDLGLPNLIDLFSVRGGVTWGEMFVTNGSHDDPAAVLRAAVTQDTLNGVPLGPLLGHERIHSEQWAYYGYYRFIYEYIREGFDPCENRFEKEAGWEEGGYPCD
;
A
#
# COMPACT_ATOMS: atom_id res chain seq x y z
N SER A 1 -1.17 13.16 23.23
CA SER A 1 0.00 13.20 24.14
C SER A 1 0.57 14.61 24.08
N ARG A 2 1.26 15.11 25.14
CA ARG A 2 1.80 16.50 25.13
C ARG A 2 2.68 16.82 23.91
N LEU A 3 3.35 15.81 23.34
CA LEU A 3 4.13 15.97 22.12
C LEU A 3 3.23 16.25 20.90
N VAL A 4 2.23 15.41 20.65
CA VAL A 4 1.25 15.61 19.56
C VAL A 4 0.57 16.98 19.68
N ASP A 5 0.20 17.39 20.89
CA ASP A 5 -0.46 18.70 21.10
C ASP A 5 0.45 19.88 20.73
N GLY A 6 1.78 19.74 20.89
CA GLY A 6 2.75 20.73 20.42
C GLY A 6 2.85 20.82 18.90
N PHE A 7 2.76 19.68 18.20
CA PHE A 7 2.70 19.67 16.72
C PHE A 7 1.37 20.23 16.20
N VAL A 8 0.24 19.93 16.87
CA VAL A 8 -1.06 20.55 16.57
C VAL A 8 -0.97 22.07 16.65
N THR A 9 -0.40 22.59 17.74
CA THR A 9 -0.20 24.05 17.91
C THR A 9 0.67 24.62 16.78
N THR A 10 1.75 23.94 16.42
CA THR A 10 2.64 24.37 15.32
C THR A 10 1.91 24.46 13.97
N LEU A 11 1.04 23.49 13.68
CA LEU A 11 0.24 23.48 12.44
C LEU A 11 -0.83 24.57 12.45
N GLN A 12 -1.46 24.83 13.59
CA GLN A 12 -2.43 25.91 13.77
C GLN A 12 -1.79 27.30 13.61
N ASP A 13 -0.63 27.52 14.24
CA ASP A 13 0.13 28.78 14.13
C ASP A 13 0.58 29.05 12.69
N ALA A 14 0.86 28.00 11.93
CA ALA A 14 1.20 28.07 10.50
C ALA A 14 -0.03 28.19 9.57
N GLY A 15 -1.25 28.25 10.12
CA GLY A 15 -2.50 28.32 9.35
C GLY A 15 -2.81 27.05 8.54
N ARG A 16 -2.24 25.90 8.92
CA ARG A 16 -2.44 24.60 8.23
C ARG A 16 -3.53 23.74 8.85
N LEU A 17 -3.99 24.10 10.05
CA LEU A 17 -5.05 23.40 10.75
C LEU A 17 -5.96 24.43 11.43
N GLU A 18 -7.26 24.30 11.21
CA GLU A 18 -8.27 25.09 11.91
C GLU A 18 -9.04 24.21 12.89
N GLY A 19 -9.30 24.73 14.10
CA GLY A 19 -10.06 24.00 15.12
C GLY A 19 -9.31 22.81 15.73
N ASP A 20 -10.07 21.93 16.38
CA ASP A 20 -9.55 20.69 16.97
C ASP A 20 -9.42 19.61 15.86
N PRO A 21 -8.24 19.01 15.66
CA PRO A 21 -8.05 18.03 14.60
C PRO A 21 -8.82 16.73 14.89
N PRO A 22 -9.41 16.08 13.86
CA PRO A 22 -9.96 14.73 13.97
C PRO A 22 -8.91 13.70 14.39
N ASP A 23 -9.37 12.54 14.87
CA ASP A 23 -8.49 11.47 15.39
C ASP A 23 -7.47 10.98 14.35
N LEU A 24 -7.90 10.75 13.11
CA LEU A 24 -6.99 10.33 12.03
C LEU A 24 -5.95 11.42 11.67
N TYR A 25 -6.30 12.70 11.83
CA TYR A 25 -5.33 13.78 11.66
C TYR A 25 -4.29 13.78 12.79
N ARG A 26 -4.71 13.51 14.03
CA ARG A 26 -3.78 13.32 15.17
C ARG A 26 -2.89 12.09 14.97
N GLU A 27 -3.44 11.03 14.37
CA GLU A 27 -2.68 9.83 14.00
C GLU A 27 -1.64 10.12 12.90
N TRP A 28 -1.98 10.92 11.89
CA TRP A 28 -1.01 11.42 10.91
C TRP A 28 0.16 12.18 11.55
N ILE A 29 -0.13 13.10 12.48
CA ILE A 29 0.91 13.81 13.25
C ILE A 29 1.81 12.81 13.98
N TRP A 30 1.20 11.81 14.63
CA TRP A 30 1.93 10.79 15.39
C TRP A 30 2.89 9.99 14.51
N TRP A 31 2.42 9.43 13.40
CA TRP A 31 3.27 8.61 12.52
C TRP A 31 4.33 9.45 11.80
N THR A 32 3.97 10.65 11.36
CA THR A 32 4.93 11.57 10.75
C THR A 32 6.05 11.95 11.74
N MET A 33 5.71 12.18 13.01
CA MET A 33 6.70 12.42 14.08
C MET A 33 7.58 11.19 14.30
N LEU A 34 7.02 9.97 14.34
CA LEU A 34 7.78 8.73 14.51
C LEU A 34 8.74 8.46 13.34
N SER A 35 8.44 8.97 12.14
CA SER A 35 9.37 8.97 11.00
C SER A 35 10.53 9.96 11.14
N GLY A 36 10.71 10.61 12.30
CA GLY A 36 11.82 11.51 12.60
C GLY A 36 11.63 12.93 12.06
N VAL A 37 10.42 13.30 11.68
CA VAL A 37 10.11 14.59 11.05
C VAL A 37 9.96 15.68 12.11
N PRO A 38 10.78 16.75 12.09
CA PRO A 38 10.64 17.84 13.04
C PRO A 38 9.40 18.71 12.74
N PRO A 39 8.89 19.50 13.72
CA PRO A 39 7.66 20.29 13.55
C PRO A 39 7.66 21.23 12.33
N ALA A 40 8.76 21.94 12.09
CA ALA A 40 8.87 22.84 10.93
C ALA A 40 8.79 22.08 9.59
N GLU A 41 9.28 20.84 9.55
CA GLU A 41 9.17 19.99 8.37
C GLU A 41 7.76 19.44 8.19
N MET A 42 7.07 19.12 9.29
CA MET A 42 5.68 18.68 9.23
C MET A 42 4.77 19.76 8.63
N VAL A 43 5.01 21.05 8.92
CA VAL A 43 4.30 22.16 8.26
C VAL A 43 4.55 22.16 6.74
N ARG A 44 5.79 21.96 6.31
CA ARG A 44 6.13 21.87 4.87
C ARG A 44 5.45 20.68 4.21
N ARG A 45 5.42 19.53 4.88
CA ARG A 45 4.68 18.35 4.39
C ARG A 45 3.19 18.58 4.33
N ALA A 46 2.60 19.24 5.34
CA ALA A 46 1.18 19.60 5.33
C ALA A 46 0.85 20.45 4.10
N GLU A 47 1.70 21.43 3.79
CA GLU A 47 1.56 22.27 2.61
C GLU A 47 1.76 21.50 1.30
N GLN A 48 2.81 20.70 1.19
CA GLN A 48 3.14 19.92 0.00
C GLN A 48 2.03 18.91 -0.35
N GLU A 49 1.52 18.19 0.65
CA GLU A 49 0.52 17.14 0.44
C GLU A 49 -0.92 17.66 0.46
N GLY A 50 -1.11 18.96 0.71
CA GLY A 50 -2.42 19.60 0.79
C GLY A 50 -3.25 19.08 1.98
N VAL A 51 -2.60 18.83 3.12
CA VAL A 51 -3.26 18.26 4.30
C VAL A 51 -4.16 19.30 4.95
N THR A 52 -5.40 18.91 5.17
CA THR A 52 -6.47 19.68 5.82
C THR A 52 -7.18 18.79 6.85
N ALA A 53 -8.07 19.37 7.65
CA ALA A 53 -8.90 18.60 8.58
C ALA A 53 -9.77 17.53 7.89
N GLU A 54 -10.04 17.69 6.59
CA GLU A 54 -10.91 16.81 5.81
C GLU A 54 -10.14 15.70 5.08
N THR A 55 -8.80 15.78 5.02
CA THR A 55 -7.97 14.92 4.18
C THR A 55 -8.14 13.43 4.44
N PHE A 56 -8.45 13.04 5.69
CA PHE A 56 -8.59 11.64 6.08
C PHE A 56 -10.02 11.12 6.10
N LYS A 57 -11.01 11.94 5.71
CA LYS A 57 -12.42 11.50 5.70
C LYS A 57 -12.71 10.32 4.78
N VAL A 58 -11.91 10.14 3.73
CA VAL A 58 -12.01 8.97 2.85
C VAL A 58 -11.74 7.64 3.57
N LEU A 59 -11.13 7.69 4.76
CA LEU A 59 -10.86 6.53 5.60
C LEU A 59 -11.92 6.34 6.72
N ASP A 60 -12.86 7.27 6.85
CA ASP A 60 -13.88 7.19 7.91
C ASP A 60 -14.81 6.01 7.66
N GLY A 61 -14.99 5.17 8.68
CA GLY A 61 -15.90 4.01 8.63
C GLY A 61 -15.27 2.72 8.10
N LEU A 62 -14.08 2.78 7.50
CA LEU A 62 -13.34 1.59 7.07
C LEU A 62 -12.84 0.79 8.28
N ASP A 63 -12.83 -0.54 8.12
CA ASP A 63 -12.21 -1.43 9.09
C ASP A 63 -10.68 -1.22 9.10
N ILE A 64 -10.12 -1.00 10.29
CA ILE A 64 -8.68 -0.73 10.46
C ILE A 64 -8.00 -1.94 11.08
N PHE A 65 -7.05 -2.54 10.36
CA PHE A 65 -6.13 -3.52 10.92
C PHE A 65 -4.90 -2.80 11.44
N ARG A 66 -4.34 -3.26 12.55
CA ARG A 66 -3.21 -2.60 13.22
C ARG A 66 -2.10 -3.58 13.51
N THR A 67 -0.85 -3.16 13.27
CA THR A 67 0.34 -3.88 13.73
C THR A 67 0.43 -3.84 15.26
N PRO A 68 1.31 -4.64 15.90
CA PRO A 68 1.54 -4.57 17.35
C PRO A 68 1.88 -3.16 17.87
N GLU A 69 2.56 -2.35 17.07
CA GLU A 69 2.90 -0.95 17.36
C GLU A 69 1.75 0.02 17.09
N GLY A 70 0.62 -0.48 16.58
CA GLY A 70 -0.58 0.27 16.28
C GLY A 70 -0.65 0.85 14.87
N ARG A 71 0.28 0.52 13.96
CA ARG A 71 0.33 1.11 12.61
C ARG A 71 -0.89 0.70 11.78
N PRO A 72 -1.64 1.65 11.18
CA PRO A 72 -2.92 1.36 10.55
C PRO A 72 -2.78 0.87 9.09
N TYR A 73 -3.62 -0.10 8.76
CA TYR A 73 -3.94 -0.62 7.42
C TYR A 73 -5.46 -0.58 7.26
N PHE A 74 -5.95 -0.17 6.11
CA PHE A 74 -7.39 0.09 5.90
C PHE A 74 -7.97 -0.94 4.95
N LEU A 75 -8.94 -1.73 5.43
CA LEU A 75 -9.68 -2.68 4.60
C LEU A 75 -10.59 -1.89 3.65
N LEU A 76 -10.58 -2.27 2.37
CA LEU A 76 -11.52 -1.73 1.39
C LEU A 76 -12.83 -2.52 1.47
N ASP A 77 -13.94 -1.80 1.57
CA ASP A 77 -15.29 -2.39 1.58
C ASP A 77 -15.81 -2.62 0.14
N ASP A 78 -15.43 -1.74 -0.78
CA ASP A 78 -15.72 -1.79 -2.21
C ASP A 78 -14.58 -1.14 -3.02
N ASP A 79 -14.77 -0.97 -4.33
CA ASP A 79 -13.80 -0.37 -5.23
C ASP A 79 -13.89 1.17 -5.28
N GLU A 80 -14.87 1.78 -4.62
CA GLU A 80 -15.09 3.23 -4.65
C GLU A 80 -13.95 3.96 -3.93
N GLY A 81 -13.25 4.83 -4.66
CA GLY A 81 -12.18 5.64 -4.08
C GLY A 81 -10.95 4.85 -3.65
N ALA A 82 -10.75 3.62 -4.14
CA ALA A 82 -9.62 2.76 -3.77
C ALA A 82 -8.25 3.45 -3.93
N LYS A 83 -8.10 4.30 -4.96
CA LYS A 83 -6.89 5.09 -5.19
C LYS A 83 -6.70 6.17 -4.12
N GLU A 84 -7.77 6.87 -3.77
CA GLU A 84 -7.80 7.90 -2.73
C GLU A 84 -7.56 7.29 -1.34
N ILE A 85 -8.10 6.09 -1.06
CA ILE A 85 -7.86 5.32 0.15
C ILE A 85 -6.37 4.93 0.23
N ALA A 86 -5.78 4.40 -0.84
CA ALA A 86 -4.36 4.06 -0.88
C ALA A 86 -3.46 5.30 -0.66
N ARG A 87 -3.82 6.43 -1.27
CA ARG A 87 -3.15 7.73 -1.08
C ARG A 87 -3.25 8.21 0.37
N ALA A 88 -4.43 8.14 0.98
CA ALA A 88 -4.66 8.57 2.36
C ALA A 88 -3.98 7.63 3.37
N ALA A 89 -3.96 6.33 3.11
CA ALA A 89 -3.26 5.32 3.92
C ALA A 89 -1.74 5.53 3.92
N GLU A 90 -1.14 5.87 2.78
CA GLU A 90 0.27 6.29 2.70
C GLU A 90 0.51 7.55 3.55
N LEU A 91 -0.33 8.57 3.36
CA LEU A 91 -0.18 9.86 4.03
C LEU A 91 -0.28 9.72 5.55
N ILE A 92 -1.34 9.08 6.08
CA ILE A 92 -1.57 8.94 7.52
C ILE A 92 -0.42 8.18 8.20
N ASN A 93 0.29 7.33 7.45
CA ASN A 93 1.47 6.59 7.91
C ASN A 93 2.76 7.42 7.90
N GLY A 94 2.68 8.72 7.58
CA GLY A 94 3.78 9.68 7.61
C GLY A 94 4.61 9.76 6.33
N ARG A 95 4.15 9.12 5.26
CA ARG A 95 4.78 9.20 3.92
C ARG A 95 4.25 10.38 3.12
N GLN A 96 4.62 10.46 1.84
CA GLN A 96 4.44 11.63 0.99
C GLN A 96 3.84 11.21 -0.36
N PRO A 97 2.50 11.06 -0.44
CA PRO A 97 1.86 10.53 -1.63
C PRO A 97 2.12 11.33 -2.90
N SER A 98 2.42 12.62 -2.82
CA SER A 98 2.81 13.44 -3.96
C SER A 98 3.99 12.86 -4.77
N TYR A 99 4.89 12.09 -4.15
CA TYR A 99 5.98 11.39 -4.86
C TYR A 99 5.55 10.05 -5.49
N SER A 100 4.41 9.49 -5.05
CA SER A 100 3.87 8.20 -5.48
C SER A 100 2.70 8.35 -6.48
N GLU A 101 2.13 9.55 -6.65
CA GLU A 101 1.03 9.86 -7.58
C GLU A 101 1.33 9.40 -9.02
N ALA A 102 2.48 9.78 -9.57
CA ALA A 102 2.84 9.42 -10.94
C ALA A 102 2.94 7.90 -11.16
N ARG A 103 3.33 7.15 -10.12
CA ARG A 103 3.36 5.69 -10.14
C ARG A 103 1.95 5.10 -10.18
N ARG A 104 1.05 5.59 -9.32
CA ARG A 104 -0.37 5.19 -9.31
C ARG A 104 -1.08 5.51 -10.62
N ASP A 105 -0.79 6.68 -11.19
CA ASP A 105 -1.31 7.10 -12.49
C ASP A 105 -0.84 6.19 -13.63
N ALA A 106 0.45 5.81 -13.61
CA ALA A 106 1.00 4.89 -14.59
C ALA A 106 0.39 3.49 -14.45
N ASN A 107 0.05 3.07 -13.22
CA ASN A 107 -0.57 1.79 -12.88
C ASN A 107 -2.12 1.87 -12.80
N ASN A 108 -2.76 2.79 -13.52
CA ASN A 108 -4.20 3.09 -13.36
C ASN A 108 -5.14 1.89 -13.60
N TRP A 109 -4.68 0.85 -14.30
CA TRP A 109 -5.47 -0.37 -14.50
C TRP A 109 -5.81 -1.06 -13.16
N THR A 110 -5.02 -0.78 -12.11
CA THR A 110 -5.32 -1.23 -10.75
C THR A 110 -6.63 -0.63 -10.23
N TYR A 111 -6.88 0.66 -10.51
CA TYR A 111 -7.96 1.42 -9.87
C TYR A 111 -9.15 1.70 -10.79
N ASP A 112 -8.89 2.11 -12.03
CA ASP A 112 -9.93 2.67 -12.91
C ASP A 112 -10.31 1.73 -14.06
N GLY A 113 -9.41 0.81 -14.46
CA GLY A 113 -9.60 -0.05 -15.64
C GLY A 113 -9.83 0.74 -16.95
N PRO A 114 -9.58 0.16 -18.14
CA PRO A 114 -10.12 0.75 -19.37
C PRO A 114 -11.66 0.59 -19.41
N LEU A 115 -12.39 1.46 -20.14
CA LEU A 115 -13.88 1.50 -20.19
C LEU A 115 -14.61 0.17 -20.50
N TRP A 116 -13.89 -0.87 -20.93
CA TRP A 116 -14.38 -2.21 -21.29
C TRP A 116 -13.89 -3.32 -20.35
N GLN A 117 -13.16 -2.99 -19.29
CA GLN A 117 -12.61 -3.93 -18.32
C GLN A 117 -12.75 -3.34 -16.92
N GLN A 118 -13.16 -4.17 -15.96
CA GLN A 118 -13.16 -3.77 -14.55
C GLN A 118 -11.73 -3.45 -14.10
N SER A 119 -11.58 -2.59 -13.11
CA SER A 119 -10.29 -2.41 -12.46
C SER A 119 -9.87 -3.70 -11.74
N ASP A 120 -8.57 -3.87 -11.50
CA ASP A 120 -8.11 -5.07 -10.79
C ASP A 120 -8.65 -5.11 -9.34
N VAL A 121 -8.86 -3.95 -8.72
CA VAL A 121 -9.53 -3.84 -7.41
C VAL A 121 -10.95 -4.38 -7.47
N SER A 122 -11.77 -3.91 -8.43
CA SER A 122 -13.14 -4.41 -8.62
C SER A 122 -13.16 -5.91 -8.87
N LEU A 123 -12.25 -6.40 -9.73
CA LEU A 123 -12.16 -7.83 -10.03
C LEU A 123 -11.89 -8.67 -8.78
N VAL A 124 -10.96 -8.26 -7.92
CA VAL A 124 -10.64 -8.98 -6.68
C VAL A 124 -11.85 -9.00 -5.74
N LEU A 125 -12.47 -7.84 -5.50
CA LEU A 125 -13.58 -7.72 -4.55
C LEU A 125 -14.82 -8.48 -5.04
N ASP A 126 -15.14 -8.41 -6.34
CA ASP A 126 -16.25 -9.14 -6.95
C ASP A 126 -16.08 -10.67 -6.89
N ASN A 127 -14.84 -11.15 -6.84
CA ASN A 127 -14.51 -12.57 -6.71
C ASN A 127 -14.30 -13.02 -5.26
N GLY A 128 -14.71 -12.20 -4.28
CA GLY A 128 -14.68 -12.52 -2.86
C GLY A 128 -13.30 -12.44 -2.24
N GLY A 129 -12.34 -11.78 -2.89
CA GLY A 129 -11.06 -11.43 -2.31
C GLY A 129 -11.18 -10.29 -1.29
N ALA A 130 -10.07 -10.00 -0.61
CA ALA A 130 -9.96 -8.86 0.30
C ALA A 130 -8.74 -8.02 -0.06
N ILE A 131 -8.83 -6.71 0.20
CA ILE A 131 -7.78 -5.74 -0.10
C ILE A 131 -7.61 -4.81 1.09
N VAL A 132 -6.36 -4.58 1.50
CA VAL A 132 -6.01 -3.54 2.46
C VAL A 132 -5.07 -2.51 1.84
N ALA A 133 -5.35 -1.22 2.07
CA ALA A 133 -4.42 -0.14 1.78
C ALA A 133 -3.30 -0.10 2.83
N THR A 134 -2.06 -0.04 2.35
CA THR A 134 -0.86 -0.21 3.18
C THR A 134 -0.14 1.12 3.47
N PRO A 135 0.73 1.15 4.50
CA PRO A 135 1.63 2.28 4.76
C PRO A 135 2.54 2.65 3.58
N GLU A 136 2.86 1.71 2.68
CA GLU A 136 3.71 1.91 1.50
C GLU A 136 2.95 2.53 0.32
N GLY A 137 1.65 2.78 0.47
CA GLY A 137 0.82 3.38 -0.57
C GLY A 137 0.47 2.46 -1.72
N ILE A 138 0.76 1.16 -1.58
CA ILE A 138 0.25 0.06 -2.41
C ILE A 138 -0.90 -0.66 -1.69
N LEU A 139 -1.57 -1.54 -2.40
CA LEU A 139 -2.59 -2.43 -1.89
C LEU A 139 -1.99 -3.81 -1.59
N MET A 140 -2.38 -4.42 -0.47
CA MET A 140 -2.08 -5.83 -0.17
C MET A 140 -3.37 -6.64 -0.26
N THR A 141 -3.32 -7.76 -0.96
CA THR A 141 -4.50 -8.46 -1.46
C THR A 141 -4.43 -9.94 -1.13
N ALA A 142 -5.55 -10.52 -0.71
CA ALA A 142 -5.73 -11.97 -0.60
C ALA A 142 -6.86 -12.41 -1.51
N ALA A 143 -6.62 -13.47 -2.28
CA ALA A 143 -7.61 -14.05 -3.19
C ALA A 143 -8.68 -14.84 -2.42
N GLY A 144 -9.93 -14.75 -2.87
CA GLY A 144 -11.00 -15.64 -2.43
C GLY A 144 -10.88 -17.06 -2.99
N ASP A 145 -11.84 -17.92 -2.68
CA ASP A 145 -11.92 -19.31 -3.16
C ASP A 145 -12.16 -19.43 -4.68
N SER A 146 -12.59 -18.34 -5.30
CA SER A 146 -12.72 -18.25 -6.75
C SER A 146 -11.40 -17.78 -7.33
N ASP A 147 -10.90 -18.49 -8.34
CA ASP A 147 -9.76 -18.06 -9.15
C ASP A 147 -9.98 -16.59 -9.55
N LEU A 148 -9.02 -15.71 -9.22
CA LEU A 148 -9.14 -14.26 -9.39
C LEU A 148 -9.41 -13.85 -10.84
N GLY A 149 -9.28 -14.76 -11.81
CA GLY A 149 -9.47 -14.49 -13.23
C GLY A 149 -8.45 -13.50 -13.80
N LEU A 150 -7.52 -13.03 -12.94
CA LEU A 150 -6.28 -12.40 -13.33
C LEU A 150 -5.50 -13.45 -14.14
N PRO A 151 -4.95 -13.09 -15.31
CA PRO A 151 -4.30 -14.06 -16.19
C PRO A 151 -3.28 -14.91 -15.43
N ASN A 152 -3.05 -16.15 -15.90
CA ASN A 152 -2.07 -17.17 -15.45
C ASN A 152 -0.62 -16.68 -15.16
N LEU A 153 -0.38 -15.39 -15.28
CA LEU A 153 0.81 -14.67 -14.86
C LEU A 153 0.99 -14.68 -13.34
N ILE A 154 -0.07 -14.64 -12.53
CA ILE A 154 0.07 -14.75 -11.07
C ILE A 154 0.74 -16.08 -10.68
N ASP A 155 0.21 -17.19 -11.18
CA ASP A 155 0.81 -18.53 -10.98
C ASP A 155 2.25 -18.65 -11.51
N LEU A 156 2.60 -17.86 -12.52
CA LEU A 156 3.92 -17.85 -13.14
C LEU A 156 4.96 -17.08 -12.30
N PHE A 157 4.52 -16.04 -11.58
CA PHE A 157 5.37 -15.14 -10.79
C PHE A 157 5.32 -15.44 -9.28
N SER A 158 4.37 -16.25 -8.81
CA SER A 158 4.21 -16.60 -7.39
C SER A 158 5.33 -17.50 -6.87
N VAL A 159 6.33 -16.90 -6.22
CA VAL A 159 7.33 -17.62 -5.40
C VAL A 159 7.32 -17.05 -3.97
N ARG A 160 7.15 -17.93 -2.98
CA ARG A 160 7.31 -17.74 -1.51
C ARG A 160 6.48 -16.67 -0.77
N GLY A 161 5.98 -15.60 -1.39
CA GLY A 161 5.19 -14.57 -0.68
C GLY A 161 3.89 -14.15 -1.38
N GLY A 162 3.97 -13.98 -2.70
CA GLY A 162 2.90 -13.42 -3.52
C GLY A 162 3.49 -12.90 -4.83
N VAL A 163 2.75 -12.04 -5.52
CA VAL A 163 3.23 -11.28 -6.69
C VAL A 163 2.70 -9.86 -6.63
N THR A 164 3.53 -8.89 -6.99
CA THR A 164 3.03 -7.53 -7.25
C THR A 164 2.60 -7.36 -8.69
N TRP A 165 1.40 -6.79 -8.85
CA TRP A 165 0.75 -6.49 -10.11
C TRP A 165 0.20 -5.06 -10.08
N GLY A 166 0.82 -4.15 -10.84
CA GLY A 166 0.49 -2.73 -10.75
C GLY A 166 0.73 -2.21 -9.33
N GLU A 167 -0.33 -1.77 -8.66
CA GLU A 167 -0.29 -1.30 -7.27
C GLU A 167 -0.74 -2.36 -6.24
N MET A 168 -1.00 -3.60 -6.66
CA MET A 168 -1.48 -4.67 -5.77
C MET A 168 -0.41 -5.74 -5.55
N PHE A 169 -0.02 -5.94 -4.30
CA PHE A 169 0.67 -7.15 -3.86
C PHE A 169 -0.36 -8.23 -3.54
N VAL A 170 -0.43 -9.28 -4.35
CA VAL A 170 -1.34 -10.41 -4.19
C VAL A 170 -0.62 -11.53 -3.46
N THR A 171 -1.06 -11.82 -2.23
CA THR A 171 -0.53 -12.92 -1.41
C THR A 171 -0.83 -14.28 -2.04
N ASN A 172 0.02 -15.27 -1.76
CA ASN A 172 -0.15 -16.60 -2.32
C ASN A 172 -1.39 -17.35 -1.79
N GLY A 173 -2.00 -18.12 -2.68
CA GLY A 173 -3.12 -19.02 -2.39
C GLY A 173 -4.50 -18.38 -2.50
N SER A 174 -5.52 -19.22 -2.53
CA SER A 174 -6.94 -18.86 -2.42
C SER A 174 -7.45 -19.22 -1.03
N HIS A 175 -8.32 -18.39 -0.47
CA HIS A 175 -8.71 -18.48 0.94
C HIS A 175 -10.22 -18.34 1.15
N ASP A 176 -10.76 -19.17 2.06
CA ASP A 176 -12.18 -19.10 2.45
C ASP A 176 -12.52 -17.78 3.18
N ASP A 177 -11.53 -17.19 3.85
CA ASP A 177 -11.64 -15.89 4.53
C ASP A 177 -10.39 -15.01 4.25
N PRO A 178 -10.36 -14.33 3.10
CA PRO A 178 -9.21 -13.52 2.69
C PRO A 178 -8.94 -12.35 3.65
N ALA A 179 -9.99 -11.75 4.22
CA ALA A 179 -9.84 -10.67 5.18
C ALA A 179 -9.16 -11.13 6.47
N ALA A 180 -9.45 -12.35 6.95
CA ALA A 180 -8.74 -12.93 8.09
C ALA A 180 -7.25 -13.18 7.80
N VAL A 181 -6.89 -13.55 6.57
CA VAL A 181 -5.48 -13.71 6.15
C VAL A 181 -4.75 -12.37 6.24
N LEU A 182 -5.32 -11.31 5.65
CA LEU A 182 -4.73 -9.97 5.70
C LEU A 182 -4.67 -9.43 7.13
N ARG A 183 -5.72 -9.62 7.92
CA ARG A 183 -5.75 -9.25 9.34
C ARG A 183 -4.67 -9.98 10.13
N ALA A 184 -4.49 -11.28 9.93
CA ALA A 184 -3.45 -12.05 10.58
C ALA A 184 -2.06 -11.52 10.21
N ALA A 185 -1.82 -11.23 8.93
CA ALA A 185 -0.54 -10.70 8.47
C ALA A 185 -0.22 -9.35 9.13
N VAL A 186 -1.18 -8.43 9.16
CA VAL A 186 -1.01 -7.11 9.78
C VAL A 186 -0.83 -7.21 11.30
N THR A 187 -1.68 -7.98 11.99
CA THR A 187 -1.64 -8.07 13.46
C THR A 187 -0.42 -8.80 13.99
N GLN A 188 0.18 -9.68 13.20
CA GLN A 188 1.45 -10.35 13.53
C GLN A 188 2.67 -9.59 13.00
N ASP A 189 2.45 -8.54 12.21
CA ASP A 189 3.48 -7.78 11.46
C ASP A 189 4.39 -8.67 10.61
N THR A 190 3.82 -9.75 10.07
CA THR A 190 4.53 -10.71 9.22
C THR A 190 3.60 -11.42 8.26
N LEU A 191 4.10 -11.70 7.06
CA LEU A 191 3.46 -12.61 6.11
C LEU A 191 4.41 -13.77 5.84
N ASN A 192 3.95 -15.01 6.09
CA ASN A 192 4.75 -16.23 5.91
C ASN A 192 6.13 -16.22 6.61
N GLY A 193 6.26 -15.51 7.72
CA GLY A 193 7.50 -15.38 8.48
C GLY A 193 8.43 -14.26 8.00
N VAL A 194 8.05 -13.52 6.96
CA VAL A 194 8.76 -12.32 6.49
C VAL A 194 8.16 -11.09 7.17
N PRO A 195 8.95 -10.18 7.77
CA PRO A 195 8.44 -8.94 8.35
C PRO A 195 7.71 -8.07 7.32
N LEU A 196 6.54 -7.55 7.69
CA LEU A 196 5.63 -6.93 6.72
C LEU A 196 6.16 -5.60 6.16
N GLY A 197 6.80 -4.78 6.98
CA GLY A 197 7.38 -3.49 6.53
C GLY A 197 8.40 -3.64 5.40
N PRO A 198 9.50 -4.40 5.59
CA PRO A 198 10.46 -4.69 4.53
C PRO A 198 9.83 -5.33 3.29
N LEU A 199 8.95 -6.33 3.48
CA LEU A 199 8.26 -6.99 2.37
C LEU A 199 7.48 -5.98 1.52
N LEU A 200 6.62 -5.16 2.13
CA LEU A 200 5.86 -4.15 1.38
C LEU A 200 6.76 -3.09 0.75
N GLY A 201 7.92 -2.79 1.35
CA GLY A 201 8.94 -1.92 0.76
C GLY A 201 9.52 -2.49 -0.53
N HIS A 202 9.79 -3.80 -0.56
CA HIS A 202 10.19 -4.57 -1.73
C HIS A 202 9.08 -4.57 -2.80
N GLU A 203 7.84 -4.89 -2.41
CA GLU A 203 6.69 -4.92 -3.33
C GLU A 203 6.41 -3.53 -3.96
N ARG A 204 6.63 -2.45 -3.20
CA ARG A 204 6.50 -1.08 -3.70
C ARG A 204 7.46 -0.79 -4.86
N ILE A 205 8.66 -1.39 -4.86
CA ILE A 205 9.64 -1.28 -5.97
C ILE A 205 9.12 -2.02 -7.20
N HIS A 206 8.48 -3.18 -7.05
CA HIS A 206 7.82 -3.84 -8.17
C HIS A 206 6.71 -2.97 -8.76
N SER A 207 5.93 -2.24 -7.94
CA SER A 207 4.96 -1.28 -8.46
C SER A 207 5.62 -0.13 -9.25
N GLU A 208 6.82 0.33 -8.83
CA GLU A 208 7.61 1.30 -9.59
C GLU A 208 8.08 0.72 -10.94
N GLN A 209 8.49 -0.55 -10.96
CA GLN A 209 8.88 -1.24 -12.19
C GLN A 209 7.68 -1.39 -13.14
N TRP A 210 6.49 -1.75 -12.65
CA TRP A 210 5.25 -1.74 -13.44
C TRP A 210 4.96 -0.36 -14.02
N ALA A 211 5.06 0.70 -13.23
CA ALA A 211 4.84 2.07 -13.68
C ALA A 211 5.85 2.49 -14.76
N TYR A 212 7.11 2.08 -14.62
CA TYR A 212 8.18 2.44 -15.54
C TYR A 212 8.10 1.69 -16.88
N TYR A 213 7.94 0.37 -16.83
CA TYR A 213 7.90 -0.45 -18.04
C TYR A 213 6.51 -0.46 -18.69
N GLY A 214 5.46 -0.31 -17.91
CA GLY A 214 4.08 -0.51 -18.32
C GLY A 214 3.71 -1.98 -18.47
N TYR A 215 2.40 -2.24 -18.48
CA TYR A 215 1.80 -3.56 -18.37
C TYR A 215 2.49 -4.66 -19.20
N TYR A 216 2.46 -4.56 -20.54
CA TYR A 216 2.95 -5.65 -21.40
C TYR A 216 4.47 -5.79 -21.40
N ARG A 217 5.18 -4.67 -21.25
CA ARG A 217 6.64 -4.65 -21.34
C ARG A 217 7.26 -5.28 -20.10
N PHE A 218 6.70 -5.01 -18.92
CA PHE A 218 7.24 -5.56 -17.69
C PHE A 218 7.10 -7.09 -17.67
N ILE A 219 5.94 -7.62 -18.06
CA ILE A 219 5.72 -9.07 -18.22
C ILE A 219 6.79 -9.67 -19.13
N TYR A 220 7.00 -9.08 -20.31
CA TYR A 220 8.00 -9.57 -21.27
C TYR A 220 9.42 -9.55 -20.70
N GLU A 221 9.81 -8.45 -20.05
CA GLU A 221 11.15 -8.31 -19.49
C GLU A 221 11.37 -9.27 -18.31
N TYR A 222 10.39 -9.43 -17.42
CA TYR A 222 10.53 -10.34 -16.28
C TYR A 222 10.70 -11.79 -16.75
N ILE A 223 9.87 -12.25 -17.70
CA ILE A 223 9.99 -13.60 -18.29
C ILE A 223 11.38 -13.79 -18.93
N ARG A 224 11.93 -12.75 -19.56
CA ARG A 224 13.24 -12.79 -20.21
C ARG A 224 14.40 -12.92 -19.23
N GLU A 225 14.28 -12.29 -18.05
CA GLU A 225 15.29 -12.38 -16.98
C GLU A 225 15.22 -13.72 -16.23
N GLY A 226 14.06 -14.38 -16.25
CA GLY A 226 13.84 -15.69 -15.62
C GLY A 226 13.28 -15.59 -14.21
N PHE A 227 12.78 -16.70 -13.67
CA PHE A 227 12.04 -16.74 -12.40
C PHE A 227 12.87 -17.13 -11.18
N ASP A 228 14.19 -17.29 -11.33
CA ASP A 228 15.05 -17.47 -10.18
C ASP A 228 15.24 -16.11 -9.50
N PRO A 229 14.68 -15.88 -8.29
CA PRO A 229 14.77 -14.59 -7.64
C PRO A 229 16.22 -14.20 -7.34
N CYS A 230 17.11 -15.17 -7.17
CA CYS A 230 18.53 -14.93 -6.89
C CYS A 230 19.34 -14.55 -8.14
N GLU A 231 18.76 -14.68 -9.33
CA GLU A 231 19.39 -14.26 -10.57
C GLU A 231 18.66 -13.09 -11.25
N ASN A 232 17.35 -12.96 -11.03
CA ASN A 232 16.49 -11.97 -11.65
C ASN A 232 16.88 -10.54 -11.21
N ARG A 233 17.17 -9.66 -12.19
CA ARG A 233 17.56 -8.27 -11.92
C ARG A 233 16.48 -7.47 -11.19
N PHE A 234 15.22 -7.75 -11.42
CA PHE A 234 14.10 -7.01 -10.83
C PHE A 234 13.96 -7.31 -9.36
N GLU A 235 14.19 -8.57 -8.96
CA GLU A 235 14.25 -9.00 -7.56
C GLU A 235 15.49 -8.42 -6.86
N LYS A 236 16.64 -8.36 -7.56
CA LYS A 236 17.85 -7.68 -7.06
C LYS A 236 17.61 -6.19 -6.82
N GLU A 237 17.00 -5.50 -7.79
CA GLU A 237 16.65 -4.08 -7.69
C GLU A 237 15.63 -3.81 -6.58
N ALA A 238 14.69 -4.73 -6.36
CA ALA A 238 13.71 -4.66 -5.29
C ALA A 238 14.26 -5.06 -3.92
N GLY A 239 15.53 -5.49 -3.83
CA GLY A 239 16.13 -5.96 -2.58
C GLY A 239 15.51 -7.28 -2.12
N TRP A 240 15.82 -8.37 -2.83
CA TRP A 240 15.27 -9.72 -2.59
C TRP A 240 15.29 -10.19 -1.13
N GLU A 241 16.18 -9.67 -0.28
CA GLU A 241 16.31 -10.08 1.13
C GLU A 241 15.08 -9.59 1.91
N GLU A 242 14.60 -8.40 1.56
CA GLU A 242 13.39 -7.80 2.12
C GLU A 242 12.13 -8.55 1.64
N GLY A 243 12.17 -9.13 0.44
CA GLY A 243 11.14 -10.06 -0.08
C GLY A 243 11.19 -11.47 0.54
N GLY A 244 12.18 -11.76 1.40
CA GLY A 244 12.31 -13.04 2.09
C GLY A 244 13.02 -14.13 1.27
N TYR A 245 13.76 -13.78 0.22
CA TYR A 245 14.55 -14.74 -0.56
C TYR A 245 15.94 -14.94 0.06
N PRO A 246 16.27 -16.17 0.52
CA PRO A 246 17.61 -16.51 0.99
C PRO A 246 18.51 -16.78 -0.22
N CYS A 247 19.01 -15.72 -0.83
CA CYS A 247 20.00 -15.80 -1.90
C CYS A 247 21.39 -15.74 -1.26
N ASP A 248 22.10 -16.87 -1.29
CA ASP A 248 23.46 -17.04 -0.73
C ASP A 248 24.55 -16.48 -1.67
#